data_AF-A0A7C1I740-F1
#
_entry.id   AF-A0A7C1I740-F1
#
_cell.length_a   1.000
_cell.length_b   1.000
_cell.length_c   1.000
_cell.angle_alpha   90.00
_cell.angle_beta   90.00
_cell.angle_gamma   90.00
#
_symmetry.space_group_name_H-M   'P 1'
#
loop_
_entity.id
_entity.type
_entity.pdbx_description
1 polymer ?
#
loop_
_entity_poly.entity_id
_entity_poly.type
_entity_poly.pdbx_seq_one_letter_code
_entity_poly.pdbx_strand_id
1 'polypeptide(L)'
;MKNIVETAQEAGTFNTLVRAVQTAGLEDVLSGQGPFTVCAPNDAAFDALPEEKLDALMHDRDQLANVLKYHVASGIYTSNDVREMKTIRTLLGQEIPVRVEGNNVMIGDARVIQPDIEATNGIIHILDRVLIP
;
A
#
# COMPACT_ATOMS: atom_id res chain seq x y z
N MET A 1 -0.63 9.89 -18.65
CA MET A 1 0.16 9.48 -17.48
C MET A 1 -0.84 9.38 -16.34
N LYS A 2 -0.92 8.24 -15.66
CA LYS A 2 -2.04 7.86 -14.78
C LYS A 2 -1.67 8.03 -13.30
N ASN A 3 -2.62 8.38 -12.44
CA ASN A 3 -2.39 8.49 -11.00
C ASN A 3 -2.43 7.12 -10.32
N ILE A 4 -2.07 7.06 -9.03
CA ILE A 4 -2.03 5.80 -8.28
C ILE A 4 -3.35 5.03 -8.35
N VAL A 5 -4.48 5.73 -8.27
CA VAL A 5 -5.83 5.14 -8.29
C VAL A 5 -6.15 4.58 -9.67
N GLU A 6 -5.84 5.32 -10.74
CA GLU A 6 -6.03 4.88 -12.12
C GLU A 6 -5.17 3.66 -12.45
N THR A 7 -3.90 3.64 -12.02
CA THR A 7 -3.00 2.49 -12.19
C THR A 7 -3.54 1.27 -11.43
N ALA A 8 -4.07 1.46 -10.23
CA ALA A 8 -4.69 0.39 -9.45
C ALA A 8 -5.97 -0.15 -10.11
N GLN A 9 -6.81 0.73 -10.66
CA GLN A 9 -8.02 0.34 -11.40
C GLN A 9 -7.69 -0.44 -12.67
N GLU A 10 -6.67 -0.03 -13.41
CA GLU A 10 -6.28 -0.67 -14.67
C GLU A 10 -5.59 -2.02 -14.47
N ALA A 11 -4.83 -2.19 -13.39
CA ALA A 11 -4.25 -3.48 -13.05
C ALA A 11 -5.32 -4.54 -12.73
N GLY A 12 -6.55 -4.14 -12.42
CA GLY A 12 -7.70 -5.02 -12.21
C GLY A 12 -7.64 -5.90 -10.96
N THR A 13 -6.51 -5.90 -10.25
CA THR A 13 -6.18 -6.72 -9.08
C THR A 13 -6.18 -5.94 -7.76
N PHE A 14 -6.69 -4.70 -7.79
CA PHE A 14 -6.76 -3.79 -6.63
C PHE A 14 -8.17 -3.26 -6.39
N ASN A 15 -9.20 -3.94 -6.91
CA ASN A 15 -10.59 -3.46 -6.79
C ASN A 15 -11.01 -3.26 -5.32
N THR A 16 -10.55 -4.15 -4.43
CA THR A 16 -10.81 -4.06 -2.99
C THR A 16 -10.14 -2.84 -2.37
N LEU A 17 -8.89 -2.57 -2.75
CA LEU A 17 -8.14 -1.41 -2.27
C LEU A 17 -8.74 -0.09 -2.77
N VAL A 18 -9.13 0.00 -4.05
CA VAL A 18 -9.78 1.20 -4.60
C VAL A 18 -11.09 1.49 -3.86
N ARG A 19 -11.93 0.46 -3.64
CA ARG A 19 -13.16 0.61 -2.84
C ARG A 19 -12.87 1.06 -1.42
N ALA A 20 -11.81 0.53 -0.81
CA ALA A 20 -11.39 0.93 0.53
C ALA A 20 -10.98 2.41 0.59
N VAL A 21 -10.16 2.85 -0.36
CA VAL A 21 -9.71 4.24 -0.51
C VAL A 21 -10.89 5.19 -0.67
N GLN A 22 -11.84 4.83 -1.52
CA GLN A 22 -13.08 5.60 -1.73
C GLN A 22 -13.93 5.65 -0.46
N THR A 23 -14.08 4.51 0.23
CA THR A 23 -14.85 4.43 1.47
C THR A 23 -14.23 5.24 2.62
N ALA A 24 -12.90 5.27 2.68
CA ALA A 24 -12.14 6.05 3.65
C ALA A 24 -11.99 7.54 3.28
N GLY A 25 -12.42 7.95 2.08
CA GLY A 25 -12.28 9.33 1.60
C GLY A 25 -10.82 9.74 1.39
N LEU A 26 -9.92 8.80 1.13
CA LEU A 26 -8.50 9.06 0.88
C LEU A 26 -8.17 9.17 -0.61
N GLU A 27 -9.15 9.04 -1.49
CA GLU A 27 -8.97 9.14 -2.94
C GLU A 27 -8.36 10.49 -3.33
N ASP A 28 -8.88 11.60 -2.80
CA ASP A 28 -8.35 12.95 -3.05
C ASP A 28 -6.90 13.13 -2.57
N VAL A 29 -6.52 12.46 -1.47
CA VAL A 29 -5.16 12.49 -0.93
C VAL A 29 -4.22 11.68 -1.83
N LEU A 30 -4.66 10.50 -2.25
CA LEU A 30 -3.94 9.59 -3.12
C LEU A 30 -3.96 9.99 -4.59
N SER A 31 -4.82 10.93 -5.00
CA SER A 31 -4.80 11.60 -6.30
C SER A 31 -4.14 12.98 -6.24
N GLY A 32 -3.79 13.45 -5.04
CA GLY A 32 -3.16 14.74 -4.80
C GLY A 32 -1.72 14.80 -5.33
N GLN A 33 -1.12 16.00 -5.23
CA GLN A 33 0.29 16.21 -5.59
C GLN A 33 1.19 15.51 -4.56
N GLY A 34 1.72 14.35 -4.96
CA GLY A 34 2.77 13.63 -4.23
C GLY A 34 4.09 14.41 -4.17
N PRO A 35 5.13 13.81 -3.57
CA PRO A 35 5.48 12.39 -3.71
C PRO A 35 4.93 11.45 -2.63
N PHE A 36 4.26 10.37 -3.05
CA PHE A 36 3.83 9.28 -2.16
C PHE A 36 4.36 7.92 -2.62
N THR A 37 4.58 7.01 -1.67
CA THR A 37 4.87 5.60 -1.96
C THR A 37 3.72 4.77 -1.42
N VAL A 38 3.01 4.07 -2.28
CA VAL A 38 1.82 3.28 -1.93
C VAL A 38 2.15 1.80 -2.00
N CYS A 39 2.10 1.14 -0.87
CA CYS A 39 2.19 -0.30 -0.79
C CYS A 39 0.79 -0.87 -1.04
N ALA A 40 0.50 -1.35 -2.23
CA ALA A 40 -0.82 -1.87 -2.58
C ALA A 40 -0.83 -3.41 -2.48
N PRO A 41 -1.53 -4.02 -1.50
CA PRO A 41 -1.79 -5.44 -1.51
C PRO A 41 -2.64 -5.84 -2.74
N ASN A 42 -2.29 -6.95 -3.39
CA ASN A 42 -3.12 -7.52 -4.47
C ASN A 42 -4.37 -8.22 -3.91
N ASP A 43 -5.34 -8.56 -4.76
CA ASP A 43 -6.55 -9.27 -4.32
C ASP A 43 -6.22 -10.59 -3.58
N ALA A 44 -5.17 -11.31 -3.98
CA ALA A 44 -4.72 -12.53 -3.30
C ALA A 44 -4.26 -12.27 -1.85
N ALA A 45 -3.72 -11.08 -1.56
CA ALA A 45 -3.35 -10.65 -0.21
C ALA A 45 -4.59 -10.42 0.67
N PHE A 46 -5.66 -9.89 0.08
CA PHE A 46 -6.95 -9.75 0.76
C PHE A 46 -7.61 -11.11 0.98
N ASP A 47 -7.55 -12.02 0.01
CA ASP A 47 -8.04 -13.40 0.15
C ASP A 47 -7.23 -14.21 1.18
N ALA A 48 -5.95 -13.87 1.37
CA ALA A 48 -5.10 -14.47 2.39
C ALA A 48 -5.42 -13.96 3.82
N LEU A 49 -6.16 -12.86 3.96
CA LEU A 49 -6.65 -12.42 5.26
C LEU A 49 -7.85 -13.27 5.70
N PRO A 50 -8.04 -13.49 7.02
CA PRO A 50 -9.28 -14.05 7.52
C PRO A 50 -10.46 -13.14 7.13
N GLU A 51 -11.56 -13.73 6.66
CA GLU A 51 -12.80 -12.98 6.32
C GLU A 51 -13.25 -12.07 7.47
N GLU A 52 -13.09 -12.51 8.72
CA GLU A 52 -13.41 -11.72 9.91
C GLU A 52 -12.64 -10.39 9.96
N LYS A 53 -11.36 -10.37 9.56
CA LYS A 53 -10.55 -9.15 9.50
C LYS A 53 -10.95 -8.28 8.33
N LEU A 54 -11.19 -8.88 7.16
CA LEU A 54 -11.63 -8.13 5.99
C LEU A 54 -12.98 -7.45 6.25
N ASP A 55 -13.93 -8.19 6.82
CA ASP A 55 -15.25 -7.68 7.19
C ASP A 55 -15.14 -6.58 8.24
N ALA A 56 -14.31 -6.76 9.28
CA ALA A 56 -14.05 -5.72 10.27
C ALA A 56 -13.47 -4.44 9.63
N LEU A 57 -12.53 -4.57 8.69
CA LEU A 57 -11.96 -3.43 7.96
C LEU A 57 -12.97 -2.75 7.04
N MET A 58 -13.88 -3.51 6.42
CA MET A 58 -14.94 -2.98 5.57
C MET A 58 -16.06 -2.31 6.40
N HIS A 59 -16.34 -2.82 7.60
CA HIS A 59 -17.32 -2.24 8.53
C HIS A 59 -16.79 -1.01 9.27
N ASP A 60 -15.48 -0.94 9.54
CA ASP A 60 -14.85 0.10 10.32
C ASP A 60 -14.04 1.06 9.43
N ARG A 61 -14.66 2.17 9.05
CA ARG A 61 -14.04 3.20 8.20
C ARG A 61 -12.81 3.84 8.85
N ASP A 62 -12.78 3.99 10.17
CA ASP A 62 -11.64 4.58 10.88
C ASP A 62 -10.44 3.64 10.84
N GLN A 63 -10.66 2.34 11.05
CA GLN A 63 -9.63 1.32 10.84
C GLN A 63 -9.15 1.30 9.40
N LEU A 64 -10.07 1.35 8.44
CA LEU A 64 -9.72 1.36 7.02
C LEU A 64 -8.83 2.56 6.66
N ALA A 65 -9.18 3.75 7.15
CA ALA A 65 -8.37 4.95 6.96
C ALA A 65 -6.98 4.80 7.58
N ASN A 66 -6.87 4.17 8.76
CA ASN A 66 -5.57 3.91 9.39
C ASN A 66 -4.75 2.89 8.60
N VAL A 67 -5.36 1.78 8.16
CA VAL A 67 -4.69 0.78 7.32
C VAL A 67 -4.22 1.39 6.01
N LEU A 68 -5.02 2.23 5.37
CA LEU A 68 -4.62 2.93 4.15
C LEU A 68 -3.47 3.89 4.42
N LYS A 69 -3.53 4.70 5.48
CA LYS A 69 -2.40 5.56 5.89
C LYS A 69 -1.15 4.77 6.25
N TYR A 70 -1.30 3.52 6.70
CA TYR A 70 -0.19 2.62 7.00
C TYR A 70 0.45 2.06 5.73
N HIS A 71 -0.33 1.83 4.68
CA HIS A 71 0.17 1.43 3.37
C HIS A 71 0.80 2.59 2.57
N VAL A 72 0.53 3.83 2.96
CA VAL A 72 1.06 5.02 2.28
C VAL A 72 2.21 5.60 3.06
N ALA A 73 3.35 5.76 2.41
CA ALA A 73 4.50 6.47 2.95
C ALA A 73 4.66 7.84 2.27
N SER A 74 5.11 8.82 3.05
CA SER A 74 5.43 10.15 2.53
C SER A 74 6.81 10.13 1.89
N GLY A 75 6.90 10.44 0.61
CA GLY A 75 8.15 10.35 -0.18
C GLY A 75 8.07 9.31 -1.29
N ILE A 76 9.02 9.37 -2.21
CA ILE A 76 9.23 8.34 -3.24
C ILE A 76 10.38 7.45 -2.75
N TYR A 77 10.08 6.18 -2.54
CA TYR A 77 11.06 5.16 -2.19
C TYR A 77 11.01 4.09 -3.28
N THR A 78 12.07 3.99 -4.07
CA THR A 78 12.22 2.88 -5.03
C THR A 78 12.59 1.60 -4.29
N SER A 79 12.49 0.43 -4.92
CA SER A 79 12.95 -0.81 -4.29
C SER A 79 14.42 -0.77 -3.90
N ASN A 80 15.25 -0.04 -4.63
CA ASN A 80 16.65 0.15 -4.26
C ASN A 80 16.78 0.97 -2.98
N ASP A 81 16.06 2.08 -2.88
CA ASP A 81 16.03 2.89 -1.65
C ASP A 81 15.49 2.07 -0.48
N VAL A 82 14.36 1.38 -0.69
CA VAL A 82 13.72 0.54 0.33
C VAL A 82 14.67 -0.57 0.80
N ARG A 83 15.45 -1.18 -0.08
CA ARG A 83 16.46 -2.19 0.29
C ARG A 83 17.57 -1.65 1.19
N GLU A 84 17.95 -0.40 1.00
CA GLU A 84 18.96 0.28 1.83
C GLU A 84 18.35 0.81 3.14
N MET A 85 17.04 1.05 3.15
CA MET A 85 16.29 1.46 4.31
C MET A 85 16.06 0.30 5.29
N LYS A 86 16.14 0.62 6.58
CA LYS A 86 15.78 -0.32 7.66
C LYS A 86 14.32 -0.22 8.04
N THR A 87 13.71 0.95 7.85
CA THR A 87 12.32 1.24 8.19
C THR A 87 11.74 2.25 7.20
N ILE A 88 10.44 2.16 6.96
CA ILE A 88 9.66 3.13 6.18
C ILE A 88 8.69 3.82 7.12
N ARG A 89 8.71 5.15 7.14
CA ARG A 89 7.74 5.93 7.90
C ARG A 89 6.47 6.15 7.10
N THR A 90 5.35 5.65 7.63
CA THR A 90 4.02 5.73 7.01
C THR A 90 3.34 7.06 7.32
N LEU A 91 2.28 7.40 6.59
CA LEU A 91 1.42 8.55 6.89
C LEU A 91 0.67 8.39 8.21
N LEU A 92 0.48 7.15 8.67
CA LEU A 92 -0.07 6.87 10.00
C LEU A 92 0.88 7.32 11.13
N GLY A 93 2.16 7.55 10.81
CA GLY A 93 3.20 7.94 11.75
C GLY A 93 3.94 6.76 12.38
N GLN A 94 3.52 5.53 12.07
CA GLN A 94 4.24 4.30 12.44
C GLN A 94 5.32 3.97 11.43
N GLU A 95 6.38 3.33 11.91
CA GLU A 95 7.52 2.89 11.11
C GLU A 95 7.39 1.39 10.84
N ILE A 96 7.39 1.02 9.56
CA ILE A 96 7.36 -0.38 9.15
C ILE A 96 8.80 -0.87 8.97
N PRO A 97 9.24 -1.94 9.63
CA PRO A 97 10.56 -2.50 9.41
C PRO A 97 10.67 -3.09 8.01
N VAL A 98 11.76 -2.77 7.31
CA VAL A 98 12.07 -3.35 6.01
C VAL A 98 13.16 -4.40 6.20
N ARG A 99 12.97 -5.55 5.57
CA ARG A 99 13.96 -6.63 5.52
C ARG A 99 14.19 -7.03 4.07
N VAL A 100 15.42 -7.38 3.74
CA VAL A 100 15.76 -7.89 2.41
C VAL A 100 16.11 -9.35 2.56
N GLU A 101 15.26 -10.22 1.99
CA GLU A 101 15.47 -11.67 1.97
C GLU A 101 15.93 -12.10 0.58
N GLY A 102 17.26 -12.14 0.41
CA GLY A 102 17.89 -12.42 -0.88
C GLY A 102 17.56 -11.33 -1.90
N ASN A 103 16.79 -11.70 -2.92
CA ASN A 103 16.35 -10.74 -3.94
C ASN A 103 14.99 -10.10 -3.63
N ASN A 104 14.32 -10.49 -2.56
CA ASN A 104 12.99 -9.99 -2.22
C ASN A 104 13.04 -8.94 -1.12
N VAL A 105 12.20 -7.92 -1.27
CA VAL A 105 11.99 -6.89 -0.25
C VAL A 105 10.77 -7.28 0.58
N MET A 106 10.93 -7.29 1.89
CA MET A 106 9.89 -7.53 2.87
C MET A 106 9.61 -6.20 3.59
N ILE A 107 8.38 -5.73 3.52
CA ILE A 107 7.90 -4.56 4.26
C ILE A 107 7.01 -5.10 5.38
N GLY A 108 7.51 -5.06 6.61
CA GLY A 108 6.87 -5.72 7.75
C GLY A 108 6.84 -7.24 7.54
N ASP A 109 5.62 -7.78 7.48
CA ASP A 109 5.36 -9.20 7.21
C ASP A 109 4.86 -9.46 5.78
N ALA A 110 4.84 -8.42 4.93
CA ALA A 110 4.42 -8.51 3.54
C ALA A 110 5.62 -8.50 2.60
N ARG A 111 5.59 -9.36 1.60
CA ARG A 111 6.60 -9.43 0.55
C ARG A 111 6.19 -8.56 -0.63
N VAL A 112 7.13 -7.78 -1.13
CA VAL A 112 6.96 -7.03 -2.37
C VAL A 112 7.06 -8.01 -3.54
N ILE A 113 5.93 -8.24 -4.22
CA ILE A 113 5.85 -9.05 -5.43
C ILE A 113 6.39 -8.26 -6.62
N GLN A 114 5.94 -7.02 -6.74
CA GLN A 114 6.28 -6.14 -7.86
C GLN A 114 6.53 -4.72 -7.35
N PRO A 115 7.79 -4.32 -7.20
CA PRO A 115 8.12 -2.96 -6.85
C PRO A 115 8.15 -2.02 -8.06
N ASP A 116 8.34 -0.73 -7.78
CA ASP A 116 8.75 0.31 -8.74
C ASP A 116 7.72 0.55 -9.86
N ILE A 117 6.43 0.48 -9.53
CA ILE A 117 5.38 0.87 -10.46
C ILE A 117 5.24 2.38 -10.40
N GLU A 118 5.76 3.06 -11.41
CA GLU A 118 5.68 4.51 -11.51
C GLU A 118 4.23 4.97 -11.72
N ALA A 119 3.80 5.93 -10.90
CA ALA A 119 2.55 6.66 -11.05
C ALA A 119 2.84 8.15 -11.13
N THR A 120 1.91 8.93 -11.67
CA THR A 120 2.10 10.39 -11.84
C THR A 120 2.38 11.15 -10.55
N ASN A 121 1.95 10.63 -9.41
CA ASN A 121 2.08 11.25 -8.10
C ASN A 121 2.83 10.39 -7.10
N GLY A 122 3.55 9.35 -7.55
CA GLY A 122 4.25 8.46 -6.63
C GLY A 122 4.76 7.16 -7.24
N ILE A 123 5.09 6.21 -6.37
CA ILE A 123 5.44 4.83 -6.72
C ILE A 123 4.48 3.88 -6.02
N ILE A 124 4.06 2.82 -6.73
CA ILE A 124 3.29 1.73 -6.16
C ILE A 124 4.20 0.50 -6.01
N HIS A 125 4.14 -0.14 -4.84
CA HIS A 125 4.75 -1.45 -4.59
C HIS A 125 3.65 -2.46 -4.34
N ILE A 126 3.58 -3.50 -5.16
CA ILE A 126 2.62 -4.59 -5.00
C ILE A 126 3.08 -5.51 -3.87
N LEU A 127 2.22 -5.71 -2.89
CA LEU A 127 2.45 -6.64 -1.79
C LEU A 127 1.62 -7.92 -1.94
N ASP A 128 2.16 -9.02 -1.43
CA ASP A 128 1.44 -10.31 -1.30
C ASP A 128 0.57 -10.41 -0.06
N ARG A 129 0.65 -9.43 0.85
CA ARG A 129 -0.09 -9.39 2.12
C ARG A 129 -0.50 -7.96 2.46
N VAL A 130 -1.62 -7.85 3.16
CA VAL A 130 -2.13 -6.58 3.70
C VAL A 130 -1.38 -6.24 4.98
N LEU A 131 -0.89 -5.02 5.07
CA LEU A 131 -0.25 -4.46 6.26
C LEU A 131 -1.30 -3.96 7.24
N ILE A 132 -1.33 -4.54 8.43
CA ILE A 132 -2.21 -4.09 9.51
C ILE A 132 -1.32 -3.49 10.63
N PRO A 133 -1.59 -2.25 11.05
CA PRO A 133 -0.82 -1.57 12.10
C PRO A 133 -0.98 -2.16 13.50
#